data_AF-A0A835RY78-F1
#
_entry.id   AF-A0A835RY78-F1
#
_cell.length_a   1.000
_cell.length_b   1.000
_cell.length_c   1.000
_cell.angle_alpha   90.00
_cell.angle_beta   90.00
_cell.angle_gamma   90.00
#
_symmetry.space_group_name_H-M   'P 1'
#
loop_
_entity.id
_entity.type
_entity.pdbx_description
1 polymer ?
#
loop_
_entity_poly.entity_id
_entity_poly.type
_entity_poly.pdbx_seq_one_letter_code
_entity_poly.pdbx_strand_id
1 'polypeptide(L)'
;MLELMGMELDKKNGAAGGGGGDEASGLTALLPLAGAAEQPYVSELLSFTLDRLHKEPELLRVDAERIRRQMQEVAVGNYRSFIAASDALSFIREQLAGFDKHLESLTTEIPKLTTGCTDFVESAQQILEERKLNKTLLANHSTLLDLLEIPQLMDTCVRSGNYDEALDLEAFVCKLSKMHCEIPVIQALAAEVKQTAHSLLSQLLQKLRTNIQLPECLRIVAHLRRIGAFSESEMRLQFLRCREAWLSGILDDLDQRNVYEYLKGMIYCHRMHLFDIVNQYRAILVMTNLEMRRIMMEGFFSVGRCIKSEII
;
A
#
# COMPACT_ATOMS: atom_id res chain seq x y z
N MET A 1 -19.26 22.74 -4.53
CA MET A 1 -20.71 22.60 -4.79
C MET A 1 -21.43 22.40 -3.45
N LEU A 2 -21.30 23.39 -2.56
CA LEU A 2 -21.74 23.35 -1.16
C LEU A 2 -21.98 24.80 -0.67
N GLU A 3 -22.78 25.53 -1.45
CA GLU A 3 -23.33 26.84 -1.09
C GLU A 3 -24.73 26.90 -1.68
N LEU A 4 -25.76 26.62 -0.87
CA LEU A 4 -27.17 27.02 -1.09
C LEU A 4 -28.06 26.61 0.10
N MET A 5 -27.62 26.95 1.31
CA MET A 5 -28.51 27.01 2.48
C MET A 5 -28.14 28.25 3.31
N GLY A 6 -28.58 29.41 2.81
CA GLY A 6 -28.46 30.70 3.47
C GLY A 6 -29.86 31.27 3.72
N MET A 7 -30.21 31.30 5.00
CA MET A 7 -31.20 32.09 5.73
C MET A 7 -31.93 33.23 4.99
N GLU A 8 -33.24 33.35 5.23
CA GLU A 8 -33.85 34.66 5.58
C GLU A 8 -35.12 34.47 6.43
N LEU A 9 -34.95 34.69 7.73
CA LEU A 9 -35.99 34.94 8.71
C LEU A 9 -36.18 36.45 8.76
N ASP A 10 -37.32 36.97 8.32
CA ASP A 10 -37.71 38.34 8.65
C ASP A 10 -39.03 38.36 9.42
N LYS A 11 -38.98 39.10 10.52
CA LYS A 11 -39.90 39.13 11.64
C LYS A 11 -40.52 40.51 11.64
N LYS A 12 -41.80 40.62 11.25
CA LYS A 12 -42.55 41.87 11.41
C LYS A 12 -43.91 41.62 12.04
N ASN A 13 -43.98 41.90 13.34
CA ASN A 13 -45.21 42.04 14.11
C ASN A 13 -45.45 43.54 14.29
N GLY A 14 -46.70 43.99 14.13
CA GLY A 14 -47.07 45.40 14.34
C GLY A 14 -48.51 45.68 13.91
N ALA A 15 -49.42 45.57 14.87
CA ALA A 15 -50.85 45.82 14.75
C ALA A 15 -51.22 47.32 14.73
N ALA A 16 -52.32 47.64 14.03
CA ALA A 16 -53.32 48.72 14.23
C ALA A 16 -54.01 48.92 12.86
N GLY A 17 -55.33 49.06 12.67
CA GLY A 17 -56.46 49.27 13.57
C GLY A 17 -57.46 50.16 12.81
N GLY A 18 -58.70 49.68 12.63
CA GLY A 18 -59.91 50.52 12.56
C GLY A 18 -60.48 50.93 11.18
N GLY A 19 -61.74 50.52 10.94
CA GLY A 19 -62.80 51.51 10.64
C GLY A 19 -63.61 51.36 9.34
N GLY A 20 -64.90 51.03 9.48
CA GLY A 20 -65.98 51.21 8.48
C GLY A 20 -66.31 49.92 7.74
N GLY A 21 -67.50 49.32 7.82
CA GLY A 21 -68.83 49.82 8.11
C GLY A 21 -69.71 49.40 6.93
N ASP A 22 -70.57 48.40 7.11
CA ASP A 22 -71.80 48.25 6.31
C ASP A 22 -72.81 47.32 7.00
N GLU A 23 -73.94 47.93 7.38
CA GLU A 23 -75.00 47.44 8.26
C GLU A 23 -76.07 46.58 7.55
N ALA A 24 -75.68 45.61 6.72
CA ALA A 24 -76.65 44.76 6.00
C ALA A 24 -76.75 43.30 6.53
N SER A 25 -76.08 42.97 7.63
CA SER A 25 -76.04 41.59 8.17
C SER A 25 -77.04 41.33 9.31
N GLY A 26 -77.71 42.37 9.81
CA GLY A 26 -78.43 42.36 11.10
C GLY A 26 -79.77 41.63 11.15
N LEU A 27 -80.37 41.22 10.03
CA LEU A 27 -81.68 40.53 10.03
C LEU A 27 -81.60 39.02 9.79
N THR A 28 -80.42 38.50 9.45
CA THR A 28 -80.19 37.06 9.21
C THR A 28 -79.96 36.25 10.50
N ALA A 29 -79.80 36.93 11.64
CA ALA A 29 -79.33 36.32 12.89
C ALA A 29 -80.43 35.79 13.81
N LEU A 30 -81.71 35.88 13.44
CA LEU A 30 -82.82 35.62 14.38
C LEU A 30 -83.50 34.25 14.30
N LEU A 31 -83.05 33.29 13.48
CA LEU A 31 -83.55 31.90 13.54
C LEU A 31 -82.43 30.87 13.27
N PRO A 32 -81.71 30.41 14.31
CA PRO A 32 -80.62 29.43 14.17
C PRO A 32 -81.14 27.98 14.11
N LEU A 33 -82.15 27.69 13.29
CA LEU A 33 -82.70 26.34 13.15
C LEU A 33 -82.30 25.61 11.85
N ALA A 34 -81.43 26.17 11.01
CA ALA A 34 -81.06 25.54 9.74
C ALA A 34 -79.59 25.81 9.35
N GLY A 35 -78.88 24.79 8.89
CA GLY A 35 -77.45 24.86 8.54
C GLY A 35 -77.16 25.84 7.40
N ALA A 36 -75.89 26.21 7.19
CA ALA A 36 -75.49 27.23 6.20
C ALA A 36 -76.01 26.97 4.76
N ALA A 37 -76.30 25.72 4.39
CA ALA A 37 -76.88 25.34 3.10
C ALA A 37 -78.40 25.53 3.00
N GLU A 38 -79.09 25.68 4.12
CA GLU A 38 -80.56 25.77 4.23
C GLU A 38 -81.02 27.24 4.42
N GLN A 39 -80.09 28.15 4.73
CA GLN A 39 -80.30 29.59 4.85
C GLN A 39 -80.98 30.26 3.63
N PRO A 40 -80.62 29.97 2.36
CA PRO A 40 -81.31 30.56 1.21
C PRO A 40 -82.77 30.10 1.12
N TYR A 41 -83.03 28.84 1.47
CA TYR A 41 -84.37 28.28 1.49
C TYR A 41 -85.24 28.90 2.60
N VAL A 42 -84.67 29.15 3.78
CA VAL A 42 -85.33 29.86 4.88
C VAL A 42 -85.65 31.32 4.51
N SER A 43 -84.76 31.99 3.77
CA SER A 43 -85.02 33.36 3.28
C SER A 43 -86.14 33.42 2.23
N GLU A 44 -86.27 32.38 1.40
CA GLU A 44 -87.35 32.22 0.43
C GLU A 44 -88.69 31.94 1.13
N LEU A 45 -88.66 31.15 2.21
CA LEU A 45 -89.84 30.83 3.04
C LEU A 45 -90.47 32.07 3.68
N LEU A 46 -89.64 33.02 4.14
CA LEU A 46 -90.06 34.29 4.74
C LEU A 46 -90.65 35.28 3.71
N SER A 47 -90.44 35.03 2.41
CA SER A 47 -90.97 35.85 1.31
C SER A 47 -92.33 35.37 0.78
N PHE A 48 -92.83 34.22 1.24
CA PHE A 48 -94.11 33.67 0.79
C PHE A 48 -95.33 34.22 1.57
N THR A 49 -96.48 34.28 0.89
CA THR A 49 -97.76 34.64 1.51
C THR A 49 -98.29 33.52 2.41
N LEU A 50 -99.05 33.86 3.47
CA LEU A 50 -99.52 32.92 4.51
C LEU A 50 -100.25 31.68 3.94
N ASP A 51 -100.95 31.83 2.81
CA ASP A 51 -101.66 30.74 2.11
C ASP A 51 -100.71 29.74 1.42
N ARG A 52 -99.57 30.23 0.91
CA ARG A 52 -98.51 29.38 0.35
C ARG A 52 -97.74 28.67 1.45
N LEU A 53 -97.40 29.37 2.54
CA LEU A 53 -96.68 28.77 3.67
C LEU A 53 -97.49 27.64 4.32
N HIS A 54 -98.83 27.74 4.34
CA HIS A 54 -99.69 26.68 4.85
C HIS A 54 -99.72 25.43 3.94
N LYS A 55 -99.53 25.61 2.62
CA LYS A 55 -99.47 24.51 1.63
C LYS A 55 -98.06 23.96 1.41
N GLU A 56 -97.04 24.72 1.77
CA GLU A 56 -95.62 24.37 1.66
C GLU A 56 -95.23 23.04 2.34
N PRO A 57 -95.67 22.72 3.58
CA PRO A 57 -95.33 21.43 4.17
C PRO A 57 -95.94 20.24 3.42
N GLU A 58 -97.15 20.40 2.84
CA GLU A 58 -97.74 19.36 1.99
C GLU A 58 -97.02 19.26 0.64
N LEU A 59 -96.61 20.39 0.04
CA LEU A 59 -95.79 20.41 -1.17
C LEU A 59 -94.44 19.72 -0.96
N LEU A 60 -93.73 20.04 0.13
CA LEU A 60 -92.47 19.39 0.48
C LEU A 60 -92.65 17.91 0.79
N ARG A 61 -93.76 17.53 1.44
CA ARG A 61 -94.06 16.12 1.68
C ARG A 61 -94.29 15.38 0.36
N VAL A 62 -95.02 15.97 -0.57
CA VAL A 62 -95.27 15.40 -1.90
C VAL A 62 -93.98 15.34 -2.71
N ASP A 63 -93.16 16.37 -2.69
CA ASP A 63 -91.87 16.38 -3.40
C ASP A 63 -90.85 15.44 -2.76
N ALA A 64 -90.80 15.32 -1.44
CA ALA A 64 -89.97 14.34 -0.75
C ALA A 64 -90.42 12.91 -1.06
N GLU A 65 -91.73 12.63 -1.09
CA GLU A 65 -92.27 11.33 -1.50
C GLU A 65 -92.01 11.03 -2.98
N ARG A 66 -92.04 12.06 -3.84
CA ARG A 66 -91.68 11.96 -5.26
C ARG A 66 -90.20 11.67 -5.45
N ILE A 67 -89.31 12.42 -4.81
CA ILE A 67 -87.86 12.21 -4.85
C ILE A 67 -87.52 10.84 -4.27
N ARG A 68 -88.15 10.43 -3.17
CA ARG A 68 -87.97 9.10 -2.60
C ARG A 68 -88.42 8.00 -3.56
N ARG A 69 -89.54 8.16 -4.26
CA ARG A 69 -89.99 7.21 -5.30
C ARG A 69 -89.02 7.18 -6.47
N GLN A 70 -88.57 8.32 -6.99
CA GLN A 70 -87.59 8.40 -8.07
C GLN A 70 -86.26 7.76 -7.67
N MET A 71 -85.80 8.00 -6.44
CA MET A 71 -84.59 7.39 -5.90
C MET A 71 -84.74 5.88 -5.73
N GLN A 72 -85.90 5.41 -5.26
CA GLN A 72 -86.21 3.98 -5.19
C GLN A 72 -86.30 3.34 -6.58
N GLU A 73 -86.90 4.02 -7.56
CA GLU A 73 -87.02 3.52 -8.93
C GLU A 73 -85.66 3.46 -9.63
N VAL A 74 -84.80 4.47 -9.43
CA VAL A 74 -83.43 4.47 -9.92
C VAL A 74 -82.58 3.43 -9.19
N ALA A 75 -82.73 3.30 -7.87
CA ALA A 75 -82.02 2.30 -7.07
C ALA A 75 -82.44 0.88 -7.44
N VAL A 76 -83.73 0.60 -7.63
CA VAL A 76 -84.25 -0.72 -8.03
C VAL A 76 -83.99 -1.00 -9.51
N GLY A 77 -84.03 0.01 -10.38
CA GLY A 77 -83.70 -0.14 -11.79
C GLY A 77 -82.21 -0.42 -12.02
N ASN A 78 -81.34 0.19 -11.21
CA ASN A 78 -79.88 0.12 -11.39
C ASN A 78 -79.15 -0.60 -10.24
N TYR A 79 -79.85 -1.36 -9.39
CA TYR A 79 -79.22 -2.02 -8.22
C TYR A 79 -78.07 -2.93 -8.64
N ARG A 80 -78.15 -3.58 -9.80
CA ARG A 80 -77.07 -4.41 -10.36
C ARG A 80 -75.82 -3.58 -10.67
N SER A 81 -75.98 -2.37 -11.20
CA SER A 81 -74.88 -1.46 -11.49
C SER A 81 -74.23 -0.95 -10.20
N PHE A 82 -75.02 -0.67 -9.16
CA PHE A 82 -74.50 -0.28 -7.84
C PHE A 82 -73.75 -1.42 -7.15
N ILE A 83 -74.28 -2.65 -7.19
CA ILE A 83 -73.59 -3.83 -6.65
C ILE A 83 -72.30 -4.08 -7.43
N ALA A 84 -72.35 -4.09 -8.77
CA ALA A 84 -71.16 -4.27 -9.60
C ALA A 84 -70.09 -3.18 -9.36
N ALA A 85 -70.50 -1.92 -9.16
CA ALA A 85 -69.59 -0.83 -8.80
C ALA A 85 -68.99 -1.03 -7.40
N SER A 86 -69.80 -1.47 -6.43
CA SER A 86 -69.33 -1.79 -5.08
C SER A 86 -68.35 -2.96 -5.07
N ASP A 87 -68.62 -4.02 -5.83
CA ASP A 87 -67.77 -5.19 -5.98
C ASP A 87 -66.46 -4.83 -6.71
N ALA A 88 -66.53 -3.96 -7.73
CA ALA A 88 -65.33 -3.45 -8.38
C ALA A 88 -64.49 -2.59 -7.43
N LEU A 89 -65.13 -1.75 -6.59
CA LEU A 89 -64.45 -0.93 -5.61
C LEU A 89 -63.81 -1.75 -4.48
N SER A 90 -64.47 -2.81 -4.01
CA SER A 90 -63.91 -3.72 -3.01
C SER A 90 -62.72 -4.50 -3.59
N PHE A 91 -62.84 -5.01 -4.82
CA PHE A 91 -61.74 -5.66 -5.53
C PHE A 91 -60.53 -4.72 -5.70
N ILE A 92 -60.75 -3.47 -6.13
CA ILE A 92 -59.67 -2.48 -6.26
C ILE A 92 -59.01 -2.20 -4.90
N ARG A 93 -59.80 -2.10 -3.82
CA ARG A 93 -59.26 -1.90 -2.46
C ARG A 93 -58.39 -3.06 -2.01
N GLU A 94 -58.80 -4.30 -2.26
CA GLU A 94 -58.00 -5.48 -1.94
C GLU A 94 -56.70 -5.52 -2.75
N GLN A 95 -56.77 -5.22 -4.04
CA GLN A 95 -55.58 -5.15 -4.90
C GLN A 95 -54.63 -4.03 -4.44
N LEU A 96 -55.16 -2.87 -4.07
CA LEU A 96 -54.36 -1.75 -3.56
C LEU A 96 -53.63 -2.13 -2.26
N ALA A 97 -54.32 -2.81 -1.33
CA ALA A 97 -53.69 -3.35 -0.12
C ALA A 97 -52.62 -4.41 -0.45
N GLY A 98 -52.80 -5.17 -1.54
CA GLY A 98 -51.77 -6.04 -2.10
C GLY A 98 -50.56 -5.26 -2.63
N PHE A 99 -50.78 -4.19 -3.39
CA PHE A 99 -49.72 -3.32 -3.90
C PHE A 99 -48.95 -2.64 -2.77
N ASP A 100 -49.63 -2.14 -1.74
CA ASP A 100 -48.98 -1.52 -0.58
C ASP A 100 -48.01 -2.49 0.09
N LYS A 101 -48.40 -3.76 0.27
CA LYS A 101 -47.51 -4.79 0.82
C LYS A 101 -46.28 -5.06 -0.06
N HIS A 102 -46.46 -5.12 -1.38
CA HIS A 102 -45.33 -5.31 -2.29
C HIS A 102 -44.40 -4.10 -2.32
N LEU A 103 -44.95 -2.89 -2.23
CA LEU A 103 -44.20 -1.64 -2.19
C LEU A 103 -43.43 -1.52 -0.87
N GLU A 104 -44.03 -1.92 0.24
CA GLU A 104 -43.38 -2.01 1.55
C GLU A 104 -42.25 -3.05 1.53
N SER A 105 -42.49 -4.23 0.95
CA SER A 105 -41.43 -5.23 0.74
C SER A 105 -40.29 -4.68 -0.11
N LEU A 106 -40.59 -4.02 -1.24
CA LEU A 106 -39.56 -3.44 -2.11
C LEU A 106 -38.78 -2.34 -1.39
N THR A 107 -39.46 -1.53 -0.58
CA THR A 107 -38.84 -0.49 0.25
C THR A 107 -37.89 -1.09 1.29
N THR A 108 -38.18 -2.28 1.81
CA THR A 108 -37.27 -2.98 2.75
C THR A 108 -36.13 -3.73 2.06
N GLU A 109 -36.30 -4.20 0.82
CA GLU A 109 -35.29 -4.99 0.10
C GLU A 109 -34.29 -4.13 -0.70
N ILE A 110 -34.70 -2.96 -1.23
CA ILE A 110 -33.79 -2.04 -1.95
C ILE A 110 -32.57 -1.62 -1.09
N PRO A 111 -32.72 -1.27 0.20
CA PRO A 111 -31.59 -0.94 1.05
C PRO A 111 -30.65 -2.14 1.24
N LYS A 112 -31.18 -3.34 1.46
CA LYS A 112 -30.38 -4.57 1.62
C LYS A 112 -29.57 -4.88 0.35
N LEU A 113 -30.20 -4.72 -0.82
CA LEU A 113 -29.51 -4.86 -2.10
C LEU A 113 -28.42 -3.79 -2.27
N THR A 114 -28.71 -2.55 -1.86
CA THR A 114 -27.74 -1.45 -1.94
C THR A 114 -26.52 -1.73 -1.06
N THR A 115 -26.73 -2.16 0.19
CA THR A 115 -25.64 -2.57 1.09
C THR A 115 -24.87 -3.78 0.54
N GLY A 116 -25.56 -4.80 0.02
CA GLY A 116 -24.89 -5.94 -0.61
C GLY A 116 -24.05 -5.55 -1.83
N CYS A 117 -24.52 -4.58 -2.63
CA CYS A 117 -23.76 -4.03 -3.74
C CYS A 117 -22.54 -3.22 -3.28
N THR A 118 -22.63 -2.44 -2.19
CA THR A 118 -21.48 -1.71 -1.67
C THR A 118 -20.41 -2.66 -1.12
N ASP A 119 -20.82 -3.67 -0.36
CA ASP A 119 -19.91 -4.66 0.23
C ASP A 119 -19.24 -5.50 -0.87
N PHE A 120 -19.99 -5.85 -1.92
CA PHE A 120 -19.45 -6.52 -3.09
C PHE A 120 -18.43 -5.65 -3.83
N VAL A 121 -18.69 -4.35 -4.01
CA VAL A 121 -17.75 -3.43 -4.68
C VAL A 121 -16.47 -3.28 -3.86
N GLU A 122 -16.56 -3.14 -2.54
CA GLU A 122 -15.41 -3.06 -1.64
C GLU A 122 -14.58 -4.35 -1.70
N SER A 123 -15.23 -5.51 -1.57
CA SER A 123 -14.57 -6.82 -1.68
C SER A 123 -13.92 -7.02 -3.05
N ALA A 124 -14.61 -6.63 -4.13
CA ALA A 124 -14.08 -6.72 -5.49
C ALA A 124 -12.87 -5.80 -5.70
N GLN A 125 -12.88 -4.60 -5.10
CA GLN A 125 -11.74 -3.68 -5.15
C GLN A 125 -10.53 -4.26 -4.44
N GLN A 126 -10.69 -4.83 -3.25
CA GLN A 126 -9.59 -5.49 -2.54
C GLN A 126 -8.99 -6.65 -3.36
N ILE A 127 -9.84 -7.51 -3.95
CA ILE A 127 -9.38 -8.60 -4.81
C ILE A 127 -8.67 -8.07 -6.06
N LEU A 128 -9.15 -6.96 -6.65
CA LEU A 128 -8.51 -6.33 -7.80
C LEU A 128 -7.14 -5.75 -7.45
N GLU A 129 -7.00 -5.13 -6.28
CA GLU A 129 -5.73 -4.60 -5.79
C GLU A 129 -4.71 -5.72 -5.55
N GLU A 130 -5.09 -6.78 -4.84
CA GLU A 130 -4.24 -7.96 -4.65
C GLU A 130 -3.85 -8.60 -5.98
N ARG A 131 -4.79 -8.71 -6.92
CA ARG A 131 -4.51 -9.24 -8.26
C ARG A 131 -3.60 -8.32 -9.07
N LYS A 132 -3.71 -7.00 -8.92
CA LYS A 132 -2.83 -6.03 -9.56
C LYS A 132 -1.41 -6.14 -9.01
N LEU A 133 -1.26 -6.26 -7.69
CA LEU A 133 0.03 -6.51 -7.04
C LEU A 133 0.64 -7.83 -7.52
N ASN A 134 -0.13 -8.92 -7.54
CA ASN A 134 0.32 -10.22 -8.02
C ASN A 134 0.71 -10.21 -9.50
N LYS A 135 -0.03 -9.52 -10.37
CA LYS A 135 0.35 -9.35 -11.78
C LYS A 135 1.65 -8.55 -11.93
N THR A 136 1.83 -7.52 -11.12
CA THR A 136 3.06 -6.70 -11.13
C THR A 136 4.25 -7.52 -10.64
N LEU A 137 4.06 -8.31 -9.57
CA LEU A 137 5.05 -9.26 -9.07
C LEU A 137 5.41 -10.29 -10.14
N LEU A 138 4.42 -10.86 -10.84
CA LEU A 138 4.65 -11.84 -11.90
C LEU A 138 5.40 -11.23 -13.10
N ALA A 139 5.09 -10.00 -13.48
CA ALA A 139 5.79 -9.30 -14.56
C ALA A 139 7.26 -9.01 -14.20
N ASN A 140 7.53 -8.67 -12.93
CA ASN A 140 8.87 -8.36 -12.45
C ASN A 140 9.59 -9.57 -11.84
N HIS A 141 8.95 -10.74 -11.77
CA HIS A 141 9.46 -11.93 -11.10
C HIS A 141 10.82 -12.36 -11.64
N SER A 142 11.04 -12.30 -12.96
CA SER A 142 12.34 -12.63 -13.55
C SER A 142 13.44 -11.73 -13.01
N THR A 143 13.23 -10.42 -12.98
CA THR A 143 14.23 -9.46 -12.46
C THR A 143 14.48 -9.64 -10.96
N LEU A 144 13.47 -10.03 -10.20
CA LEU A 144 13.62 -10.36 -8.78
C LEU A 144 14.41 -11.65 -8.59
N LEU A 145 14.16 -12.66 -9.43
CA LEU A 145 14.92 -13.90 -9.42
C LEU A 145 16.39 -13.64 -9.76
N ASP A 146 16.67 -12.88 -10.82
CA ASP A 146 18.03 -12.48 -11.20
C ASP A 146 18.75 -11.77 -10.03
N LEU A 147 18.03 -10.93 -9.28
CA LEU A 147 18.56 -10.26 -8.10
C LEU A 147 18.87 -11.24 -6.96
N LEU A 148 18.00 -12.21 -6.72
CA LEU A 148 18.22 -13.27 -5.71
C LEU A 148 19.34 -14.24 -6.12
N GLU A 149 19.63 -14.39 -7.41
CA GLU A 149 20.70 -15.27 -7.92
C GLU A 149 22.10 -14.63 -7.82
N ILE A 150 22.22 -13.33 -7.54
CA ILE A 150 23.51 -12.62 -7.44
C ILE A 150 24.53 -13.29 -6.50
N PRO A 151 24.19 -13.75 -5.28
CA PRO A 151 25.16 -14.38 -4.39
C PRO A 151 25.68 -15.71 -4.95
N GLN A 152 24.81 -16.48 -5.62
CA GLN A 152 25.19 -17.74 -6.28
C GLN A 152 26.09 -17.49 -7.50
N LEU A 153 25.76 -16.44 -8.26
CA LEU A 153 26.59 -15.98 -9.37
C LEU A 153 27.96 -15.52 -8.85
N MET A 154 27.98 -14.73 -7.78
CA MET A 154 29.21 -14.24 -7.17
C MET A 154 30.09 -15.38 -6.65
N ASP A 155 29.51 -16.38 -5.97
CA ASP A 155 30.26 -17.56 -5.54
C ASP A 155 30.84 -18.33 -6.75
N THR A 156 30.07 -18.42 -7.84
CA THR A 156 30.55 -19.02 -9.09
C THR A 156 31.69 -18.23 -9.73
N CYS A 157 31.62 -16.90 -9.74
CA CYS A 157 32.71 -16.03 -10.21
C CYS A 157 33.97 -16.16 -9.34
N VAL A 158 33.82 -16.29 -8.02
CA VAL A 158 34.95 -16.51 -7.11
C VAL A 158 35.61 -17.86 -7.39
N ARG A 159 34.82 -18.92 -7.62
CA ARG A 159 35.35 -20.25 -7.97
C ARG A 159 35.99 -20.29 -9.36
N SER A 160 35.49 -19.52 -10.33
CA SER A 160 36.07 -19.44 -11.68
C SER A 160 37.34 -18.59 -11.78
N GLY A 161 37.68 -17.84 -10.72
CA GLY A 161 38.85 -16.95 -10.69
C GLY A 161 38.59 -15.56 -11.29
N ASN A 162 37.35 -15.25 -11.64
CA ASN A 162 36.91 -13.96 -12.17
C ASN A 162 36.58 -13.00 -11.01
N TYR A 163 37.63 -12.48 -10.38
CA TYR A 163 37.51 -11.64 -9.19
C TYR A 163 37.01 -10.23 -9.47
N ASP A 164 37.26 -9.68 -10.67
CA ASP A 164 36.82 -8.33 -11.00
C ASP A 164 35.29 -8.22 -11.07
N GLU A 165 34.65 -9.19 -11.74
CA GLU A 165 33.19 -9.28 -11.84
C GLU A 165 32.54 -9.54 -10.48
N ALA A 166 33.15 -10.40 -9.65
CA ALA A 166 32.66 -10.66 -8.30
C ALA A 166 32.66 -9.39 -7.43
N LEU A 167 33.67 -8.53 -7.57
CA LEU A 167 33.75 -7.27 -6.84
C LEU A 167 32.79 -6.20 -7.38
N ASP A 168 32.50 -6.22 -8.68
CA ASP A 168 31.46 -5.36 -9.25
C ASP A 168 30.07 -5.74 -8.73
N LEU A 169 29.78 -7.04 -8.59
CA LEU A 169 28.55 -7.54 -7.99
C LEU A 169 28.43 -7.15 -6.50
N GLU A 170 29.51 -7.24 -5.73
CA GLU A 170 29.56 -6.78 -4.33
C GLU A 170 29.19 -5.29 -4.23
N ALA A 171 29.82 -4.44 -5.04
CA ALA A 171 29.58 -3.01 -5.04
C ALA A 171 28.14 -2.65 -5.46
N PHE A 172 27.58 -3.41 -6.41
CA PHE A 172 26.19 -3.26 -6.83
C PHE A 172 25.21 -3.57 -5.69
N VAL A 173 25.35 -4.72 -5.02
CA VAL A 173 24.49 -5.11 -3.89
C VAL A 173 24.65 -4.18 -2.70
N CYS A 174 25.87 -3.72 -2.41
CA CYS A 174 26.12 -2.70 -1.39
C CYS A 174 25.45 -1.37 -1.70
N LYS A 175 25.40 -0.95 -2.97
CA LYS A 175 24.65 0.25 -3.39
C LYS A 175 23.15 0.02 -3.27
N LEU A 176 22.65 -1.14 -3.68
CA LEU A 176 21.23 -1.49 -3.60
C LEU A 176 20.73 -1.52 -2.16
N SER A 177 21.51 -2.10 -1.25
CA SER A 177 21.19 -2.15 0.19
C SER A 177 21.10 -0.75 0.82
N LYS A 178 21.92 0.21 0.35
CA LYS A 178 21.83 1.61 0.81
C LYS A 178 20.60 2.34 0.27
N MET A 179 20.17 2.01 -0.95
CA MET A 179 18.99 2.60 -1.57
C MET A 179 17.68 2.05 -1.01
N HIS A 180 17.67 0.76 -0.61
CA HIS A 180 16.48 0.06 -0.15
C HIS A 180 16.71 -0.58 1.22
N CYS A 181 16.87 0.25 2.26
CA CYS A 181 17.10 -0.21 3.63
C CYS A 181 15.85 -0.79 4.33
N GLU A 182 14.67 -0.57 3.77
CA GLU A 182 13.40 -1.02 4.36
C GLU A 182 13.07 -2.50 4.08
N ILE A 183 13.78 -3.15 3.14
CA ILE A 183 13.45 -4.50 2.67
C ILE A 183 14.39 -5.54 3.30
N PRO A 184 13.89 -6.43 4.19
CA PRO A 184 14.72 -7.43 4.88
C PRO A 184 15.43 -8.40 3.95
N VAL A 185 14.81 -8.75 2.80
CA VAL A 185 15.39 -9.65 1.80
C VAL A 185 16.67 -9.07 1.20
N ILE A 186 16.70 -7.76 0.93
CA ILE A 186 17.89 -7.08 0.39
C ILE A 186 18.99 -7.02 1.46
N GLN A 187 18.62 -6.89 2.73
CA GLN A 187 19.59 -6.94 3.83
C GLN A 187 20.20 -8.33 4.02
N ALA A 188 19.40 -9.40 3.90
CA ALA A 188 19.89 -10.77 3.89
C ALA A 188 20.84 -11.02 2.70
N LEU A 189 20.44 -10.57 1.51
CA LEU A 189 21.27 -10.63 0.30
C LEU A 189 22.63 -9.95 0.50
N ALA A 190 22.63 -8.74 1.07
CA ALA A 190 23.85 -8.00 1.36
C ALA A 190 24.74 -8.71 2.40
N ALA A 191 24.14 -9.40 3.38
CA ALA A 191 24.88 -10.19 4.35
C ALA A 191 25.56 -11.42 3.71
N GLU A 192 24.85 -12.15 2.83
CA GLU A 192 25.40 -13.27 2.08
C GLU A 192 26.54 -12.83 1.15
N VAL A 193 26.37 -11.73 0.43
CA VAL A 193 27.42 -11.17 -0.43
C VAL A 193 28.65 -10.78 0.40
N LYS A 194 28.50 -10.17 1.58
CA LYS A 194 29.63 -9.88 2.47
C LYS A 194 30.34 -11.14 2.94
N GLN A 195 29.61 -12.21 3.24
CA GLN A 195 30.21 -13.49 3.63
C GLN A 195 31.06 -14.07 2.50
N THR A 196 30.55 -14.06 1.27
CA THR A 196 31.30 -14.52 0.09
C THR A 196 32.50 -13.61 -0.21
N ALA A 197 32.39 -12.30 -0.01
CA ALA A 197 33.53 -11.38 -0.11
C ALA A 197 34.62 -11.67 0.94
N HIS A 198 34.25 -12.06 2.16
CA HIS A 198 35.21 -12.52 3.17
C HIS A 198 35.88 -13.85 2.79
N SER A 199 35.13 -14.79 2.19
CA SER A 199 35.70 -16.02 1.63
C SER A 199 36.71 -15.71 0.52
N LEU A 200 36.37 -14.82 -0.40
CA LEU A 200 37.26 -14.33 -1.46
C LEU A 200 38.54 -13.72 -0.88
N LEU A 201 38.43 -12.88 0.15
CA LEU A 201 39.57 -12.29 0.84
C LEU A 201 40.50 -13.35 1.44
N SER A 202 39.95 -14.39 2.09
CA SER A 202 40.72 -15.50 2.62
C SER A 202 41.46 -16.27 1.51
N GLN A 203 40.78 -16.53 0.38
CA GLN A 203 41.38 -17.20 -0.78
C GLN A 203 42.51 -16.38 -1.42
N LEU A 204 42.32 -15.06 -1.59
CA LEU A 204 43.34 -14.15 -2.08
C LEU A 204 44.56 -14.10 -1.15
N LEU A 205 44.35 -14.08 0.17
CA LEU A 205 45.44 -14.15 1.16
C LEU A 205 46.18 -15.49 1.10
N GLN A 206 45.46 -16.60 0.92
CA GLN A 206 46.09 -17.91 0.76
C GLN A 206 46.88 -18.00 -0.55
N LYS A 207 46.37 -17.42 -1.65
CA LYS A 207 47.11 -17.29 -2.89
C LYS A 207 48.39 -16.49 -2.65
N LEU A 208 48.34 -15.36 -1.95
CA LEU A 208 49.51 -14.54 -1.62
C LEU A 208 50.61 -15.28 -0.83
N ARG A 209 50.25 -16.33 -0.08
CA ARG A 209 51.17 -17.24 0.61
C ARG A 209 51.78 -18.31 -0.30
N THR A 210 51.57 -18.24 -1.61
CA THR A 210 52.16 -19.15 -2.61
C THR A 210 53.15 -18.40 -3.50
N ASN A 211 53.97 -19.14 -4.24
CA ASN A 211 54.92 -18.54 -5.17
C ASN A 211 54.15 -17.88 -6.33
N ILE A 212 54.17 -16.55 -6.40
CA ILE A 212 53.41 -15.78 -7.39
C ILE A 212 54.31 -14.78 -8.09
N GLN A 213 54.11 -14.64 -9.40
CA GLN A 213 54.78 -13.68 -10.27
C GLN A 213 54.33 -12.23 -10.00
N LEU A 214 55.21 -11.26 -10.24
CA LEU A 214 54.95 -9.84 -9.99
C LEU A 214 53.61 -9.31 -10.57
N PRO A 215 53.20 -9.64 -11.82
CA PRO A 215 51.95 -9.12 -12.39
C PRO A 215 50.69 -9.62 -11.68
N GLU A 216 50.68 -10.88 -11.27
CA GLU A 216 49.53 -11.50 -10.58
C GLU A 216 49.45 -11.01 -9.12
N CYS A 217 50.60 -10.80 -8.48
CA CYS A 217 50.68 -10.17 -7.17
C CYS A 217 50.06 -8.76 -7.16
N LEU A 218 50.36 -7.94 -8.17
CA LEU A 218 49.76 -6.61 -8.31
C LEU A 218 48.25 -6.67 -8.54
N ARG A 219 47.75 -7.63 -9.33
CA ARG A 219 46.30 -7.85 -9.51
C ARG A 219 45.61 -8.22 -8.20
N ILE A 220 46.16 -9.18 -7.46
CA ILE A 220 45.63 -9.60 -6.15
C ILE A 220 45.55 -8.41 -5.19
N VAL A 221 46.63 -7.62 -5.09
CA VAL A 221 46.64 -6.43 -4.22
C VAL A 221 45.65 -5.36 -4.68
N ALA A 222 45.47 -5.19 -6.00
CA ALA A 222 44.43 -4.31 -6.53
C ALA A 222 43.02 -4.78 -6.14
N HIS A 223 42.72 -6.07 -6.21
CA HIS A 223 41.45 -6.64 -5.74
C HIS A 223 41.26 -6.45 -4.23
N LEU A 224 42.29 -6.70 -3.41
CA LEU A 224 42.23 -6.41 -1.96
C LEU A 224 41.94 -4.93 -1.66
N ARG A 225 42.51 -4.02 -2.46
CA ARG A 225 42.24 -2.58 -2.34
C ARG A 225 40.80 -2.22 -2.70
N ARG A 226 40.23 -2.87 -3.71
CA ARG A 226 38.83 -2.67 -4.11
C ARG A 226 37.83 -3.18 -3.07
N ILE A 227 38.14 -4.27 -2.36
CA ILE A 227 37.33 -4.79 -1.25
C ILE A 227 37.29 -3.78 -0.07
N GLY A 228 38.33 -2.97 0.09
CA GLY A 228 38.36 -1.90 1.12
C GLY A 228 38.40 -2.41 2.56
N ALA A 229 38.70 -3.69 2.79
CA ALA A 229 38.74 -4.29 4.13
C ALA A 229 39.95 -3.86 4.98
N PHE A 230 41.02 -3.34 4.36
CA PHE A 230 42.25 -2.96 5.05
C PHE A 230 42.65 -1.53 4.71
N SER A 231 43.15 -0.80 5.72
CA SER A 231 43.87 0.45 5.48
C SER A 231 45.18 0.19 4.73
N GLU A 232 45.77 1.23 4.13
CA GLU A 232 46.99 1.09 3.34
C GLU A 232 48.16 0.51 4.17
N SER A 233 48.29 0.92 5.43
CA SER A 233 49.28 0.40 6.38
C SER A 233 49.02 -1.06 6.75
N GLU A 234 47.77 -1.44 7.02
CA GLU A 234 47.40 -2.82 7.33
C GLU A 234 47.60 -3.76 6.14
N MET A 235 47.28 -3.30 4.93
CA MET A 235 47.50 -4.05 3.70
C MET A 235 48.99 -4.34 3.49
N ARG A 236 49.87 -3.35 3.72
CA ARG A 236 51.33 -3.53 3.66
C ARG A 236 51.81 -4.58 4.65
N LEU A 237 51.35 -4.50 5.89
CA LEU A 237 51.73 -5.45 6.93
C LEU A 237 51.22 -6.86 6.61
N GLN A 238 49.98 -6.99 6.15
CA GLN A 238 49.38 -8.27 5.79
C GLN A 238 50.09 -8.90 4.58
N PHE A 239 50.49 -8.10 3.59
CA PHE A 239 51.32 -8.56 2.49
C PHE A 239 52.65 -9.15 2.98
N LEU A 240 53.36 -8.41 3.83
CA LEU A 240 54.64 -8.85 4.39
C LEU A 240 54.48 -10.14 5.22
N ARG A 241 53.44 -10.23 6.05
CA ARG A 241 53.13 -11.44 6.83
C ARG A 241 52.83 -12.65 5.95
N CYS A 242 52.08 -12.49 4.86
CA CYS A 242 51.82 -13.59 3.94
C CYS A 242 53.08 -14.05 3.21
N ARG A 243 53.97 -13.12 2.84
CA ARG A 243 55.25 -13.44 2.19
C ARG A 243 56.28 -14.03 3.16
N GLU A 244 56.30 -13.57 4.41
CA GLU A 244 57.08 -14.17 5.49
C GLU A 244 56.63 -15.61 5.74
N ALA A 245 55.32 -15.86 5.89
CA ALA A 245 54.80 -17.21 6.08
C ALA A 245 55.12 -18.16 4.90
N TRP A 246 55.08 -17.65 3.66
CA TRP A 246 55.51 -18.41 2.49
C TRP A 246 57.01 -18.73 2.51
N LEU A 247 57.84 -17.75 2.84
CA LEU A 247 59.29 -17.92 2.93
C LEU A 247 59.67 -18.87 4.07
N SER A 248 59.01 -18.79 5.22
CA SER A 248 59.17 -19.74 6.33
C SER A 248 58.81 -21.16 5.90
N GLY A 249 57.72 -21.36 5.15
CA GLY A 249 57.37 -22.68 4.61
C GLY A 249 58.44 -23.26 3.68
N ILE A 250 59.07 -22.42 2.84
CA ILE A 250 60.20 -22.86 1.99
C ILE A 250 61.44 -23.21 2.81
N LEU A 251 61.68 -22.50 3.90
CA LEU A 251 62.80 -22.75 4.80
C LEU A 251 62.60 -24.05 5.61
N ASP A 252 61.36 -24.34 6.01
CA ASP A 252 60.98 -25.57 6.70
C ASP A 252 61.14 -26.83 5.80
N ASP A 253 61.01 -26.68 4.48
CA ASP A 253 61.20 -27.75 3.50
C ASP A 253 62.69 -28.12 3.25
N LEU A 254 63.64 -27.34 3.79
CA LEU A 254 65.08 -27.62 3.63
C LEU A 254 65.54 -28.77 4.54
N ASP A 255 66.43 -29.63 4.01
CA ASP A 255 66.95 -30.76 4.77
C ASP A 255 67.88 -30.30 5.91
N GLN A 256 67.40 -30.44 7.15
CA GLN A 256 68.11 -30.07 8.37
C GLN A 256 69.23 -31.06 8.74
N ARG A 257 69.34 -32.20 8.05
CA ARG A 257 70.32 -33.25 8.39
C ARG A 257 71.77 -32.83 8.17
N ASN A 258 72.01 -31.87 7.27
CA ASN A 258 73.36 -31.46 6.88
C ASN A 258 73.53 -29.94 7.04
N VAL A 259 74.20 -29.53 8.13
CA VAL A 259 74.33 -28.11 8.55
C VAL A 259 74.90 -27.20 7.44
N TYR A 260 75.84 -27.71 6.64
CA TYR A 260 76.45 -26.95 5.54
C TYR A 260 75.52 -26.79 4.33
N GLU A 261 74.72 -27.82 3.99
CA GLU A 261 73.75 -27.72 2.89
C GLU A 261 72.53 -26.89 3.31
N TYR A 262 72.09 -27.00 4.57
CA TYR A 262 71.07 -26.15 5.16
C TYR A 262 71.48 -24.67 5.12
N LEU A 263 72.68 -24.33 5.61
CA LEU A 263 73.17 -22.94 5.61
C LEU A 263 73.28 -22.37 4.18
N LYS A 264 73.77 -23.18 3.23
CA LYS A 264 73.89 -22.78 1.83
C LYS A 264 72.52 -22.61 1.15
N GLY A 265 71.58 -23.52 1.43
CA GLY A 265 70.20 -23.46 0.96
C GLY A 265 69.46 -22.25 1.52
N MET A 266 69.57 -22.00 2.82
CA MET A 266 68.99 -20.85 3.51
C MET A 266 69.49 -19.52 2.92
N ILE A 267 70.81 -19.36 2.74
CA ILE A 267 71.39 -18.14 2.14
C ILE A 267 70.88 -17.95 0.70
N TYR A 268 70.79 -19.02 -0.08
CA TYR A 268 70.30 -18.97 -1.46
C TYR A 268 68.81 -18.58 -1.54
N CYS A 269 67.97 -19.25 -0.75
CA CYS A 269 66.53 -18.99 -0.65
C CYS A 269 66.26 -17.56 -0.19
N HIS A 270 66.93 -17.10 0.88
CA HIS A 270 66.79 -15.73 1.33
C HIS A 270 67.24 -14.73 0.26
N ARG A 271 68.39 -14.94 -0.38
CA ARG A 271 68.90 -13.98 -1.39
C ARG A 271 67.96 -13.87 -2.59
N MET A 272 67.42 -14.98 -3.07
CA MET A 272 66.50 -15.00 -4.21
C MET A 272 65.13 -14.44 -3.84
N HIS A 273 64.51 -14.98 -2.80
CA HIS A 273 63.12 -14.64 -2.44
C HIS A 273 62.99 -13.27 -1.77
N LEU A 274 63.98 -12.81 -1.00
CA LEU A 274 63.95 -11.48 -0.40
C LEU A 274 64.08 -10.39 -1.47
N PHE A 275 64.87 -10.63 -2.52
CA PHE A 275 64.96 -9.69 -3.65
C PHE A 275 63.61 -9.57 -4.36
N ASP A 276 62.93 -10.69 -4.63
CA ASP A 276 61.60 -10.69 -5.24
C ASP A 276 60.54 -10.04 -4.35
N ILE A 277 60.54 -10.33 -3.04
CA ILE A 277 59.62 -9.70 -2.08
C ILE A 277 59.86 -8.19 -2.04
N VAL A 278 61.11 -7.73 -1.99
CA VAL A 278 61.46 -6.29 -2.00
C VAL A 278 61.02 -5.63 -3.31
N ASN A 279 61.16 -6.30 -4.46
CA ASN A 279 60.72 -5.77 -5.74
C ASN A 279 59.19 -5.72 -5.86
N GLN A 280 58.48 -6.76 -5.42
CA GLN A 280 57.03 -6.79 -5.35
C GLN A 280 56.50 -5.71 -4.40
N TYR A 281 57.11 -5.59 -3.23
CA TYR A 281 56.80 -4.54 -2.26
C TYR A 281 57.02 -3.15 -2.87
N ARG A 282 58.14 -2.94 -3.58
CA ARG A 282 58.40 -1.69 -4.32
C ARG A 282 57.33 -1.38 -5.35
N ALA A 283 56.92 -2.37 -6.14
CA ALA A 283 55.90 -2.20 -7.16
C ALA A 283 54.52 -1.88 -6.58
N ILE A 284 54.20 -2.45 -5.41
CA ILE A 284 52.97 -2.14 -4.66
C ILE A 284 53.02 -0.72 -4.06
N LEU A 285 54.22 -0.23 -3.72
CA LEU A 285 54.49 1.04 -3.02
C LEU A 285 54.94 2.19 -3.91
N VAL A 286 54.61 2.18 -5.20
CA VAL A 286 54.86 3.33 -6.10
C VAL A 286 54.06 4.60 -5.71
N MET A 287 53.47 4.65 -4.50
CA MET A 287 53.11 5.89 -3.81
C MET A 287 53.87 5.99 -2.46
N THR A 288 54.91 6.83 -2.46
CA THR A 288 55.70 7.37 -1.32
C THR A 288 56.96 6.59 -0.86
N ASN A 289 58.13 7.21 -1.11
CA ASN A 289 59.48 6.72 -0.82
C ASN A 289 59.90 6.72 0.68
N LEU A 290 59.06 7.19 1.61
CA LEU A 290 59.52 7.54 2.97
C LEU A 290 59.61 6.37 3.98
N GLU A 291 58.84 5.28 3.82
CA GLU A 291 58.82 4.18 4.81
C GLU A 291 59.94 3.14 4.64
N MET A 292 60.65 3.20 3.51
CA MET A 292 61.65 2.20 3.13
C MET A 292 62.83 2.10 4.11
N ARG A 293 63.24 3.20 4.75
CA ARG A 293 64.32 3.18 5.75
C ARG A 293 63.91 2.55 7.08
N ARG A 294 62.62 2.62 7.44
CA ARG A 294 62.13 2.11 8.71
C ARG A 294 61.96 0.59 8.66
N ILE A 295 61.40 0.09 7.56
CA ILE A 295 61.14 -1.35 7.36
C ILE A 295 62.42 -2.12 7.03
N MET A 296 63.40 -1.52 6.32
CA MET A 296 64.71 -2.17 6.18
C MET A 296 65.43 -2.29 7.54
N MET A 297 65.31 -1.32 8.44
CA MET A 297 65.91 -1.42 9.77
C MET A 297 65.17 -2.40 10.70
N GLU A 298 63.84 -2.42 10.67
CA GLU A 298 63.05 -3.34 11.51
C GLU A 298 63.02 -4.78 10.97
N GLY A 299 63.00 -4.96 9.64
CA GLY A 299 63.04 -6.26 8.96
C GLY A 299 64.39 -6.97 9.10
N PHE A 300 65.51 -6.23 8.98
CA PHE A 300 66.84 -6.78 9.30
C PHE A 300 66.96 -7.21 10.77
N PHE A 301 66.26 -6.54 11.69
CA PHE A 301 66.25 -6.88 13.12
C PHE A 301 65.45 -8.15 13.46
N SER A 302 64.48 -8.53 12.62
CA SER A 302 63.75 -9.80 12.78
C SER A 302 64.55 -10.98 12.22
N VAL A 303 65.13 -10.82 11.02
CA VAL A 303 65.99 -11.85 10.40
C VAL A 303 67.27 -12.08 11.22
N GLY A 304 67.85 -11.01 11.79
CA GLY A 304 68.98 -11.12 12.73
C GLY A 304 68.63 -11.82 14.06
N ARG A 305 67.35 -11.90 14.45
CA ARG A 305 66.89 -12.67 15.62
C ARG A 305 66.75 -14.16 15.33
N CYS A 306 66.30 -14.56 14.13
CA CYS A 306 66.32 -15.97 13.73
C CYS A 306 67.76 -16.52 13.66
N ILE A 307 68.68 -15.77 13.06
CA ILE A 307 70.09 -16.19 12.97
C ILE A 307 70.76 -16.26 14.37
N LYS A 308 70.34 -15.42 15.34
CA LYS A 308 70.83 -15.51 16.73
C LYS A 308 70.17 -16.60 17.56
N SER A 309 68.96 -17.04 17.19
CA SER A 309 68.21 -18.08 17.90
C SER A 309 68.65 -19.49 17.50
N GLU A 310 69.28 -19.67 16.34
CA GLU A 310 69.76 -20.97 15.85
C GLU A 310 71.29 -21.16 15.98
N ILE A 311 72.04 -20.13 16.42
CA ILE A 311 73.51 -20.16 16.57
C ILE A 311 73.97 -20.02 18.05
N ILE A 312 73.04 -20.09 19.02
CA ILE A 312 73.37 -20.16 20.46
C ILE A 312 72.80 -21.44 21.06
#